data_AF-A0A965CXC2-F1
#
_entry.id   AF-A0A965CXC2-F1
#
_cell.length_a   1.000
_cell.length_b   1.000
_cell.length_c   1.000
_cell.angle_alpha   90.00
_cell.angle_beta   90.00
_cell.angle_gamma   90.00
#
_symmetry.space_group_name_H-M   'P 1'
#
loop_
_entity.id
_entity.type
_entity.pdbx_description
1 polymer ?
#
loop_
_entity_poly.entity_id
_entity_poly.type
_entity_poly.pdbx_seq_one_letter_code
_entity_poly.pdbx_strand_id
1 'polypeptide(L)'
;MATGDSAVARRFAHSLKGAAGALGARHIADEAAALETALRADAVPANLLATTRGLKAELADVVSQIDALPAETAGSQPGGEDAAEVLDRLDALLEAADFRCISLHSASAAVLQKQLGDDAARLAACINNCDFANALAVLRAARATEEAL
;
A
#
# COMPACT_ATOMS: atom_id res chain seq x y z
N MET A 1 -8.75 -22.43 -17.26
CA MET A 1 -8.12 -21.24 -16.65
C MET A 1 -6.65 -21.33 -16.95
N ALA A 2 -6.02 -20.25 -17.44
CA ALA A 2 -4.61 -20.30 -17.79
C ALA A 2 -3.78 -20.39 -16.51
N THR A 3 -2.73 -21.20 -16.51
CA THR A 3 -1.79 -21.42 -15.39
C THR A 3 -1.22 -20.12 -14.78
N GLY A 4 -1.25 -19.01 -15.53
CA GLY A 4 -0.90 -17.67 -15.03
C GLY A 4 -1.88 -17.07 -14.02
N ASP A 5 -3.18 -17.35 -14.14
CA ASP A 5 -4.22 -16.76 -13.29
C ASP A 5 -4.17 -17.32 -11.85
N SER A 6 -3.85 -18.61 -11.71
CA SER A 6 -3.73 -19.28 -10.41
C SER A 6 -2.51 -18.78 -9.61
N ALA A 7 -1.38 -18.55 -10.28
CA ALA A 7 -0.18 -18.02 -9.66
C ALA A 7 -0.37 -16.59 -9.14
N VAL A 8 -1.08 -15.75 -9.91
CA VAL A 8 -1.43 -14.38 -9.52
C VAL A 8 -2.41 -14.38 -8.35
N ALA A 9 -3.48 -15.19 -8.42
CA ALA A 9 -4.45 -15.32 -7.34
C ALA A 9 -3.82 -15.78 -6.02
N ARG A 10 -2.86 -16.71 -6.08
CA ARG A 10 -2.11 -17.18 -4.90
C ARG A 10 -1.28 -16.06 -4.28
N ARG A 11 -0.64 -15.22 -5.11
CA ARG A 11 0.16 -14.09 -4.62
C ARG A 11 -0.72 -13.06 -3.90
N PHE A 12 -1.92 -12.79 -4.42
CA PHE A 12 -2.90 -11.94 -3.75
C PHE A 12 -3.35 -12.50 -2.40
N ALA A 13 -3.69 -13.78 -2.33
CA ALA A 13 -4.05 -14.43 -1.07
C ALA A 13 -2.90 -14.36 -0.04
N HIS A 14 -1.66 -14.56 -0.49
CA HIS A 14 -0.48 -14.42 0.35
C HIS A 14 -0.30 -12.99 0.90
N SER A 15 -0.40 -11.98 0.04
CA SER A 15 -0.30 -10.57 0.44
C SER A 15 -1.41 -10.19 1.42
N LEU A 16 -2.64 -10.63 1.18
CA LEU A 16 -3.78 -10.35 2.04
C LEU A 16 -3.63 -11.00 3.42
N LYS A 17 -3.13 -12.24 3.49
CA LYS A 17 -2.78 -12.90 4.75
C LYS A 17 -1.76 -12.08 5.55
N GLY A 18 -0.71 -11.60 4.89
CA GLY A 18 0.33 -10.78 5.51
C GLY A 18 -0.22 -9.47 6.07
N ALA A 19 -1.00 -8.74 5.27
CA ALA A 19 -1.63 -7.49 5.68
C ALA A 19 -2.61 -7.69 6.85
N ALA A 20 -3.49 -8.70 6.75
CA ALA A 20 -4.44 -9.03 7.81
C ALA A 20 -3.74 -9.45 9.11
N GLY A 21 -2.65 -10.20 9.01
CA GLY A 21 -1.81 -10.57 10.15
C GLY A 21 -1.18 -9.35 10.84
N ALA A 22 -0.71 -8.37 10.07
CA ALA A 22 -0.14 -7.13 10.59
C ALA A 22 -1.19 -6.23 11.29
N LEU A 23 -2.43 -6.23 10.79
CA LEU A 23 -3.55 -5.47 11.34
C LEU A 23 -4.25 -6.17 12.52
N GLY A 24 -3.84 -7.39 12.87
CA GLY A 24 -4.51 -8.19 13.91
C GLY A 24 -5.86 -8.77 13.48
N ALA A 25 -6.23 -8.64 12.20
CA ALA A 25 -7.46 -9.18 11.60
C ALA A 25 -7.32 -10.69 11.39
N ARG A 26 -7.33 -11.44 12.51
CA ARG A 26 -6.97 -12.86 12.55
C ARG A 26 -7.84 -13.72 11.63
N HIS A 27 -9.15 -13.44 11.60
CA HIS A 27 -10.10 -14.18 10.79
C HIS A 27 -9.82 -14.02 9.28
N ILE A 28 -9.61 -12.78 8.81
CA ILE A 28 -9.19 -12.46 7.43
C ILE A 28 -7.86 -13.15 7.08
N ALA A 29 -6.90 -13.18 8.01
CA ALA A 29 -5.61 -13.84 7.78
C ALA A 29 -5.75 -15.36 7.60
N ASP A 30 -6.60 -15.99 8.41
CA ASP A 30 -6.87 -17.44 8.33
C ASP A 30 -7.62 -17.81 7.03
N GLU A 31 -8.60 -17.01 6.62
CA GLU A 31 -9.31 -17.20 5.35
C GLU A 31 -8.38 -17.02 4.14
N ALA A 32 -7.51 -16.01 4.16
CA ALA A 32 -6.52 -15.79 3.11
C ALA A 32 -5.48 -16.93 3.03
N ALA A 33 -5.11 -17.53 4.17
CA ALA A 33 -4.24 -18.71 4.20
C ALA A 33 -4.92 -19.96 3.63
N ALA A 34 -6.21 -20.16 3.94
CA ALA A 34 -7.01 -21.25 3.37
C ALA A 34 -7.15 -21.11 1.85
N LEU A 35 -7.39 -19.88 1.37
CA LEU A 35 -7.43 -19.54 -0.05
C LEU A 35 -6.09 -19.79 -0.76
N GLU A 36 -4.98 -19.33 -0.19
CA GLU A 36 -3.63 -19.55 -0.71
C GLU A 36 -3.32 -21.06 -0.86
N THR A 37 -3.74 -21.86 0.13
CA THR A 37 -3.54 -23.31 0.16
C THR A 37 -4.37 -24.02 -0.90
N ALA A 38 -5.65 -23.65 -1.05
CA ALA A 38 -6.53 -24.22 -2.06
C ALA A 38 -6.04 -23.93 -3.50
N LEU A 39 -5.60 -22.69 -3.75
CA LEU A 39 -5.02 -22.28 -5.03
C LEU A 39 -3.70 -23.01 -5.34
N ARG A 40 -2.91 -23.39 -4.32
CA ARG A 40 -1.68 -24.18 -4.49
C ARG A 40 -1.95 -25.63 -4.89
N ALA A 41 -3.06 -26.21 -4.44
CA ALA A 41 -3.43 -27.59 -4.71
C ALA A 41 -4.06 -27.80 -6.11
N ASP A 42 -4.21 -26.73 -6.90
CA ASP A 42 -4.99 -26.67 -8.15
C ASP A 42 -6.45 -27.17 -8.00
N ALA A 43 -6.89 -27.27 -6.75
CA ALA A 43 -8.24 -27.63 -6.37
C ALA A 43 -8.99 -26.31 -6.17
N VAL A 44 -9.72 -25.87 -7.20
CA VAL A 44 -10.66 -24.75 -7.06
C VAL A 44 -11.77 -25.21 -6.11
N PRO A 45 -11.81 -24.74 -4.85
CA PRO A 45 -12.79 -25.24 -3.92
C PRO A 45 -14.16 -24.70 -4.33
N ALA A 46 -15.21 -25.52 -4.24
CA ALA A 46 -16.55 -25.16 -4.73
C ALA A 46 -17.13 -23.89 -4.09
N ASN A 47 -16.64 -23.53 -2.90
CA ASN A 47 -17.00 -22.33 -2.15
C ASN A 47 -16.07 -21.13 -2.41
N LEU A 48 -15.10 -21.21 -3.32
CA LEU A 48 -14.11 -20.16 -3.58
C LEU A 48 -14.73 -18.77 -3.76
N LEU A 49 -15.77 -18.68 -4.59
CA LEU A 49 -16.48 -17.42 -4.83
C LEU A 49 -17.20 -16.89 -3.59
N ALA A 50 -17.75 -17.78 -2.76
CA ALA A 50 -18.41 -17.40 -1.51
C ALA A 50 -17.39 -16.92 -0.48
N THR A 51 -16.28 -17.65 -0.29
CA THR A 51 -15.17 -17.26 0.60
C THR A 51 -14.55 -15.94 0.16
N THR A 52 -14.30 -15.75 -1.14
CA THR A 52 -13.73 -14.49 -1.65
C THR A 52 -14.67 -13.30 -1.45
N ARG A 53 -16.00 -13.52 -1.55
CA ARG A 53 -17.00 -12.48 -1.25
C ARG A 53 -17.07 -12.15 0.23
N GLY A 54 -17.01 -13.15 1.11
CA GLY A 54 -16.95 -12.96 2.57
C GLY A 54 -15.73 -12.14 2.96
N LEU A 55 -14.55 -12.56 2.48
CA LEU A 55 -13.28 -11.88 2.72
C LEU A 55 -13.28 -10.44 2.22
N LYS A 56 -13.88 -10.18 1.05
CA LYS A 56 -14.05 -8.81 0.53
C LYS A 56 -14.95 -7.96 1.43
N ALA A 57 -16.03 -8.51 1.95
CA ALA A 57 -16.96 -7.79 2.83
C ALA A 57 -16.30 -7.46 4.18
N GLU A 58 -15.58 -8.42 4.77
CA GLU A 58 -14.87 -8.24 6.03
C GLU A 58 -13.73 -7.22 5.90
N LEU A 59 -12.98 -7.26 4.80
CA LEU A 59 -11.95 -6.27 4.51
C LEU A 59 -12.54 -4.87 4.31
N ALA A 60 -13.67 -4.76 3.61
CA ALA A 60 -14.35 -3.48 3.43
C ALA A 60 -14.84 -2.89 4.76
N ASP A 61 -15.33 -3.74 5.66
CA ASP A 61 -15.74 -3.33 7.00
C ASP A 61 -14.55 -2.81 7.82
N VAL A 62 -13.43 -3.54 7.84
CA VAL A 62 -12.20 -3.11 8.53
C VAL A 62 -11.67 -1.79 7.95
N VAL A 63 -11.64 -1.63 6.62
CA VAL A 63 -11.25 -0.36 5.99
C VAL A 63 -12.18 0.77 6.41
N SER A 64 -13.50 0.54 6.42
CA SER A 64 -14.45 1.57 6.84
C SER A 64 -14.30 1.98 8.31
N GLN A 65 -13.93 1.03 9.18
CA GLN A 65 -13.64 1.31 10.58
C GLN A 65 -12.35 2.11 10.75
N ILE A 66 -11.32 1.83 9.93
CA ILE A 66 -10.07 2.60 9.91
C ILE A 66 -10.32 4.02 9.40
N ASP A 67 -11.07 4.19 8.31
CA ASP A 67 -11.42 5.51 7.75
C ASP A 67 -12.28 6.34 8.71
N ALA A 68 -13.08 5.67 9.55
CA ALA A 68 -13.89 6.31 10.58
C ALA A 68 -13.08 6.69 11.84
N LEU A 69 -11.83 6.23 11.98
CA LEU A 69 -10.97 6.72 13.04
C LEU A 69 -10.72 8.21 12.80
N PRO A 70 -10.83 9.06 13.84
CA PRO A 70 -10.41 10.44 13.72
C PRO A 70 -8.97 10.42 13.24
N ALA A 71 -8.68 11.15 12.17
CA ALA A 71 -7.31 11.39 11.77
C ALA A 71 -6.60 11.98 12.99
N GLU A 72 -5.76 11.16 13.64
CA GLU A 72 -4.71 11.68 14.49
C GLU A 72 -3.91 12.58 13.56
N THR A 73 -4.21 13.88 13.61
CA THR A 73 -3.33 14.90 13.09
C THR A 73 -2.09 14.79 13.95
N ALA A 74 -1.19 13.89 13.55
CA ALA A 74 0.16 13.83 14.06
C ALA A 74 0.67 15.26 13.95
N GLY A 75 0.72 15.94 15.10
CA GLY A 75 0.95 17.37 15.16
C GLY A 75 2.26 17.63 14.45
N SER A 76 2.18 18.26 13.28
CA SER A 76 3.35 18.71 12.55
C SER A 76 4.11 19.62 13.51
N GLN A 77 5.23 19.14 14.06
CA GLN A 77 6.18 20.04 14.68
C GLN A 77 6.81 20.84 13.53
N PRO A 78 6.76 22.18 13.56
CA PRO A 78 7.48 23.00 12.60
C PRO A 78 8.97 22.99 12.98
N GLY A 79 9.63 21.85 12.76
CA GLY A 79 11.07 21.77 12.61
C GLY A 79 11.33 21.59 11.12
N GLY A 80 12.18 22.42 10.52
CA GLY A 80 12.46 22.36 9.09
C GLY A 80 13.00 20.99 8.68
N GLU A 81 12.12 20.10 8.23
CA GLU A 81 12.50 18.88 7.53
C GLU A 81 13.20 19.30 6.23
N ASP A 82 14.44 18.84 6.07
CA ASP A 82 15.18 19.02 4.84
C ASP A 82 14.47 18.23 3.74
N ALA A 83 14.02 18.93 2.70
CA ALA A 83 13.36 18.34 1.56
C ALA A 83 14.19 17.22 0.92
N ALA A 84 15.51 17.39 0.84
CA ALA A 84 16.38 16.38 0.25
C ALA A 84 16.37 15.08 1.08
N GLU A 85 16.43 15.21 2.41
CA GLU A 85 16.40 14.06 3.31
C GLU A 85 15.06 13.31 3.24
N VAL A 86 13.95 14.04 3.18
CA VAL A 86 12.61 13.44 3.02
C VAL A 86 12.53 12.67 1.71
N LEU A 87 13.00 13.22 0.60
CA LEU A 87 12.94 12.59 -0.72
C LEU A 87 13.84 11.35 -0.81
N ASP A 88 15.06 11.40 -0.25
CA ASP A 88 15.97 10.25 -0.21
C ASP A 88 15.40 9.11 0.63
N ARG A 89 14.78 9.45 1.77
CA ARG A 89 14.14 8.47 2.63
C ARG A 89 12.90 7.87 1.99
N LEU A 90 12.12 8.67 1.25
CA LEU A 90 10.96 8.18 0.51
C LEU A 90 11.40 7.25 -0.64
N ASP A 91 12.47 7.56 -1.37
CA ASP A 91 13.02 6.71 -2.43
C ASP A 91 13.42 5.34 -1.88
N ALA A 92 14.19 5.31 -0.79
CA ALA A 92 14.63 4.07 -0.15
C ALA A 92 13.46 3.22 0.37
N LEU A 93 12.44 3.85 0.97
CA LEU A 93 11.25 3.14 1.46
C LEU A 93 10.40 2.59 0.32
N LEU A 94 10.25 3.34 -0.77
CA LEU A 94 9.51 2.90 -1.95
C LEU A 94 10.23 1.77 -2.70
N GLU A 95 11.55 1.85 -2.83
CA GLU A 95 12.39 0.78 -3.41
C GLU A 95 12.32 -0.52 -2.59
N ALA A 96 12.29 -0.40 -1.27
CA ALA A 96 12.11 -1.53 -0.36
C ALA A 96 10.65 -2.03 -0.26
N ALA A 97 9.69 -1.39 -0.95
CA ALA A 97 8.25 -1.63 -0.81
C ALA A 97 7.77 -1.59 0.66
N ASP A 98 8.33 -0.68 1.45
CA ASP A 98 8.09 -0.54 2.88
C ASP A 98 6.94 0.43 3.17
N PHE A 99 5.91 -0.05 3.87
CA PHE A 99 4.71 0.71 4.23
C PHE A 99 4.97 1.96 5.07
N ARG A 100 6.16 2.10 5.69
CA ARG A 100 6.58 3.34 6.35
C ARG A 100 6.60 4.54 5.39
N CYS A 101 6.64 4.31 4.07
CA CYS A 101 6.50 5.38 3.07
C CYS A 101 5.16 6.13 3.19
N ILE A 102 4.09 5.46 3.60
CA ILE A 102 2.75 6.06 3.75
C ILE A 102 2.75 7.08 4.89
N SER A 103 3.30 6.68 6.05
CA SER A 103 3.41 7.56 7.21
C SER A 103 4.36 8.73 6.95
N LEU A 104 5.50 8.49 6.29
CA LEU A 104 6.44 9.55 5.92
C LEU A 104 5.81 10.53 4.93
N HIS A 105 5.13 10.04 3.89
CA HIS A 105 4.41 10.89 2.94
C HIS A 105 3.34 11.75 3.63
N SER A 106 2.55 11.17 4.54
CA SER A 106 1.53 11.91 5.29
C SER A 106 2.14 12.97 6.21
N ALA A 107 3.26 12.68 6.87
CA ALA A 107 3.92 13.61 7.79
C ALA A 107 4.57 14.79 7.04
N SER A 108 5.18 14.52 5.87
CA SER A 108 5.95 15.51 5.11
C SER A 108 5.16 16.08 3.91
N ALA A 109 3.82 15.98 3.90
CA ALA A 109 2.97 16.37 2.76
C ALA A 109 3.18 17.82 2.30
N ALA A 110 3.36 18.75 3.24
CA ALA A 110 3.61 20.16 2.92
C ALA A 110 4.98 20.39 2.26
N VAL A 111 6.01 19.65 2.68
CA VAL A 111 7.35 19.70 2.08
C VAL A 111 7.32 19.11 0.67
N LEU A 112 6.69 17.95 0.51
CA LEU A 112 6.53 17.28 -0.78
C LEU A 112 5.75 18.14 -1.77
N GLN A 113 4.65 18.78 -1.33
CA GLN A 113 3.86 19.66 -2.19
C GLN A 113 4.66 20.88 -2.66
N LYS A 114 5.56 21.39 -1.81
CA LYS A 114 6.40 22.55 -2.13
C LYS A 114 7.50 22.21 -3.16
N GLN A 115 8.06 21.00 -3.11
CA GLN A 115 9.16 20.58 -4.00
C GLN A 115 8.61 19.96 -5.31
N LEU A 116 7.70 18.98 -5.21
CA LEU A 116 7.22 18.23 -6.37
C LEU A 116 6.04 18.89 -7.10
N GLY A 117 5.39 19.90 -6.50
CA GLY A 117 4.25 20.58 -7.11
C GLY A 117 3.14 19.61 -7.53
N ASP A 118 2.80 19.58 -8.81
CA ASP A 118 1.71 18.75 -9.36
C ASP A 118 2.00 17.24 -9.27
N ASP A 119 3.28 16.84 -9.26
CA ASP A 119 3.65 15.42 -9.13
C ASP A 119 3.43 14.90 -7.70
N ALA A 120 3.30 15.77 -6.69
CA ALA A 120 2.99 15.37 -5.33
C ALA A 120 1.63 14.65 -5.23
N ALA A 121 0.61 15.12 -5.97
CA ALA A 121 -0.70 14.49 -6.00
C ALA A 121 -0.67 13.10 -6.68
N ARG A 122 0.14 12.95 -7.72
CA ARG A 122 0.34 11.66 -8.41
C ARG A 122 1.08 10.67 -7.52
N LEU A 123 2.11 11.13 -6.83
CA LEU A 123 2.87 10.35 -5.86
C LEU A 123 1.96 9.86 -4.72
N ALA A 124 1.15 10.76 -4.14
CA ALA A 124 0.19 10.42 -3.10
C ALA A 124 -0.80 9.34 -3.55
N ALA A 125 -1.33 9.45 -4.77
CA ALA A 125 -2.27 8.47 -5.32
C ALA A 125 -1.62 7.08 -5.45
N CYS A 126 -0.38 7.00 -5.94
CA CYS A 126 0.35 5.74 -6.05
C CYS A 126 0.64 5.14 -4.67
N ILE A 127 1.09 5.94 -3.70
CA ILE A 127 1.39 5.49 -2.33
C ILE A 127 0.13 4.95 -1.63
N ASN A 128 -0.97 5.69 -1.71
CA ASN A 128 -2.25 5.28 -1.11
C ASN A 128 -2.82 4.00 -1.75
N ASN A 129 -2.56 3.80 -3.05
CA ASN A 129 -2.97 2.58 -3.75
C ASN A 129 -1.95 1.43 -3.61
N CYS A 130 -0.94 1.57 -2.73
CA CYS A 130 0.17 0.63 -2.52
C CYS A 130 0.95 0.28 -3.81
N ASP A 131 0.91 1.17 -4.80
CA ASP A 131 1.63 1.03 -6.07
C ASP A 131 3.03 1.66 -5.94
N PHE A 132 3.87 1.02 -5.13
CA PHE A 132 5.18 1.58 -4.78
C PHE A 132 6.15 1.67 -5.97
N ALA A 133 5.98 0.79 -6.97
CA ALA A 133 6.78 0.85 -8.20
C ALA A 133 6.48 2.11 -9.02
N ASN A 134 5.20 2.43 -9.21
CA ASN A 134 4.82 3.67 -9.90
C ASN A 134 5.11 4.90 -9.04
N ALA A 135 4.92 4.82 -7.71
CA ALA A 135 5.31 5.91 -6.80
C ALA A 135 6.81 6.25 -6.91
N LEU A 136 7.67 5.23 -6.94
CA LEU A 136 9.12 5.41 -7.12
C LEU A 136 9.45 6.05 -8.47
N ALA A 137 8.78 5.62 -9.55
CA ALA A 137 8.96 6.20 -10.87
C ALA A 137 8.56 7.67 -10.92
N VAL A 138 7.43 8.04 -10.30
CA VAL A 138 6.96 9.43 -10.20
C VAL A 138 7.96 10.26 -9.39
N LEU A 139 8.42 9.77 -8.24
CA LEU A 139 9.38 10.46 -7.38
C LEU A 139 10.69 10.76 -8.12
N ARG A 140 11.27 9.76 -8.80
CA ARG A 140 12.53 9.93 -9.54
C ARG A 140 12.38 10.84 -10.75
N ALA A 141 11.25 10.79 -11.45
CA ALA A 141 10.96 11.68 -12.57
C ALA A 141 10.81 13.14 -12.12
N ALA A 142 10.12 13.39 -11.01
CA ALA A 142 9.96 14.73 -10.44
C ALA A 142 11.32 15.33 -10.05
N ARG A 143 12.19 14.55 -9.38
CA ARG A 143 13.54 14.99 -8.98
C ARG A 143 14.44 15.33 -10.16
N ALA A 144 14.38 14.53 -11.23
CA ALA A 144 15.15 14.80 -12.45
C ALA A 144 14.71 16.09 -13.17
N THR A 145 13.47 16.54 -12.93
CA THR A 145 12.92 17.76 -13.52
C THR A 145 13.35 19.00 -12.72
N GLU A 146 13.51 18.88 -11.39
CA GLU A 146 14.05 19.95 -10.54
C GLU A 146 15.55 20.21 -10.79
N GLU A 147 16.36 19.17 -11.02
CA GLU A 147 17.81 19.33 -11.30
C GLU A 147 18.12 19.95 -12.67
N ALA A 148 17.12 20.03 -13.56
CA ALA A 148 17.25 20.58 -14.91
C ALA A 148 16.90 22.08 -15.02
N LEU A 149 16.49 22.71 -13.91
CA LEU A 149 16.12 24.13 -13.78
C LEU A 149 17.17 24.93 -13.01
#